data_AF-F2UJC3-F1
#
_entry.id   AF-F2UJC3-F1
#
_cell.length_a   1.000
_cell.length_b   1.000
_cell.length_c   1.000
_cell.angle_alpha   90.00
_cell.angle_beta   90.00
_cell.angle_gamma   90.00
#
_symmetry.space_group_name_H-M   'P 1'
#
loop_
_entity.id
_entity.type
_entity.pdbx_description
1 polymer ?
#
loop_
_entity_poly.entity_id
_entity_poly.type
_entity_poly.pdbx_seq_one_letter_code
_entity_poly.pdbx_strand_id
1 'polypeptide(L)'
;MILPASKEKDKKLKKRYAVFDDDGNLCELKGFEIKRNGELKLIKIFQSSVFEAFLQGDNLEEVYEAVATVADHWLDILYSKGEGLSSQELFDLISENRSMSRTLKEYEGQKSTSISTAKSVQAC
;
A
#
# COMPACT_ATOMS: atom_id res chain seq x y z
N MET A 1 19.44 1.56 -1.21
CA MET A 1 18.48 1.44 -2.34
C MET A 1 17.76 0.11 -2.25
N ILE A 2 16.43 0.10 -2.43
CA ILE A 2 15.58 -1.09 -2.32
C ILE A 2 14.86 -1.33 -3.66
N LEU A 3 14.90 -2.58 -4.13
CA LEU A 3 14.29 -3.04 -5.37
C LEU A 3 13.34 -4.22 -5.11
N PRO A 4 12.05 -4.13 -5.46
CA PRO A 4 11.12 -5.23 -5.27
C PRO A 4 11.29 -6.30 -6.36
N ALA A 5 11.04 -7.56 -5.99
CA ALA A 5 11.00 -8.68 -6.91
C ALA A 5 9.57 -8.96 -7.42
N SER A 6 9.46 -9.51 -8.64
CA SER A 6 8.19 -9.98 -9.17
C SER A 6 7.72 -11.25 -8.45
N LYS A 7 6.40 -11.43 -8.35
CA LYS A 7 5.81 -12.71 -7.92
C LYS A 7 6.01 -13.82 -8.95
N GLU A 8 6.02 -13.46 -10.23
CA GLU A 8 6.26 -14.41 -11.32
C GLU A 8 7.76 -14.62 -11.54
N LYS A 9 8.16 -15.89 -11.62
CA LYS A 9 9.53 -16.30 -11.96
C LYS A 9 9.98 -15.65 -13.28
N ASP A 10 11.23 -15.21 -13.33
CA ASP A 10 11.88 -14.61 -14.51
C ASP A 10 11.25 -13.31 -15.03
N LYS A 11 10.29 -12.72 -14.31
CA LYS A 11 9.79 -11.37 -14.58
C LYS A 11 10.44 -10.37 -13.62
N LYS A 12 10.77 -9.19 -14.13
CA LYS A 12 11.25 -8.06 -13.31
C LYS A 12 10.14 -7.02 -13.17
N LEU A 13 9.95 -6.50 -11.96
CA LEU A 13 9.13 -5.31 -11.75
C LEU A 13 9.89 -4.10 -12.29
N LYS A 14 9.40 -3.52 -13.38
CA LYS A 14 9.97 -2.30 -13.95
C LYS A 14 9.44 -1.09 -13.19
N LYS A 15 10.27 -0.05 -13.06
CA LYS A 15 9.92 1.28 -12.52
C LYS A 15 9.44 1.29 -11.06
N ARG A 16 9.90 0.34 -10.24
CA ARG A 16 9.64 0.33 -8.79
C ARG A 16 10.95 0.32 -8.01
N TYR A 17 11.22 1.36 -7.24
CA TYR A 17 12.43 1.47 -6.42
C TYR A 17 12.28 2.56 -5.34
N ALA A 18 13.01 2.38 -4.24
CA ALA A 18 13.15 3.35 -3.16
C ALA A 18 14.63 3.64 -2.90
N VAL A 19 14.98 4.91 -2.75
CA VAL A 19 16.34 5.40 -2.52
C VAL A 19 16.33 6.33 -1.33
N PHE A 20 17.26 6.08 -0.42
CA PHE A 20 17.52 6.89 0.77
C PHE A 20 18.87 7.58 0.63
N ASP A 21 19.02 8.77 1.23
CA ASP A 21 20.33 9.41 1.42
C ASP A 21 21.05 8.84 2.64
N ASP A 22 22.28 9.33 2.83
CA ASP A 22 23.16 8.95 3.94
C ASP A 22 22.63 9.42 5.30
N ASP A 23 21.72 10.41 5.32
CA ASP A 23 21.04 10.90 6.52
C ASP A 23 19.77 10.07 6.84
N GLY A 24 19.43 9.08 6.00
CA GLY A 24 18.28 8.21 6.16
C GLY A 24 16.95 8.78 5.65
N ASN A 25 16.97 9.89 4.92
CA ASN A 25 15.77 10.48 4.33
C ASN A 25 15.42 9.81 2.99
N LEU A 26 14.12 9.60 2.75
CA LEU A 26 13.63 9.04 1.50
C LEU A 26 13.71 10.07 0.35
N CYS A 27 14.79 10.02 -0.42
CA CYS A 27 15.02 10.96 -1.53
C CYS A 27 14.18 10.64 -2.76
N GLU A 28 14.08 9.36 -3.13
CA GLU A 28 13.36 8.96 -4.34
C GLU A 28 12.49 7.74 -4.10
N LEU A 29 11.22 7.85 -4.49
CA LEU A 29 10.25 6.77 -4.41
C LEU A 29 9.44 6.70 -5.70
N LYS A 30 9.59 5.60 -6.44
CA LYS A 30 8.92 5.41 -7.73
C LYS A 30 8.11 4.13 -7.79
N GLY A 31 6.93 4.24 -8.38
CA GLY A 31 6.07 3.10 -8.72
C GLY A 31 5.38 2.41 -7.55
N PHE A 32 5.54 2.92 -6.32
CA PHE A 32 4.86 2.43 -5.12
C PHE A 32 3.55 3.16 -4.84
N GLU A 33 2.66 2.45 -4.16
CA GLU A 33 1.29 2.82 -3.83
C GLU A 33 1.23 4.05 -2.90
N ILE A 34 2.27 4.31 -2.09
CA ILE A 34 2.41 5.53 -1.27
C ILE A 34 2.13 6.81 -2.06
N LYS A 35 2.68 6.94 -3.27
CA LYS A 35 2.58 8.16 -4.10
C LYS A 35 1.44 8.12 -5.12
N ARG A 36 0.62 7.06 -5.13
CA ARG A 36 -0.49 6.91 -6.08
C ARG A 36 -1.76 7.55 -5.55
N ASN A 37 -2.47 8.27 -6.42
CA ASN A 37 -3.79 8.80 -6.09
C ASN A 37 -4.80 7.65 -6.10
N GLY A 38 -5.42 7.43 -4.93
CA GLY A 38 -6.33 6.30 -4.70
C GLY A 38 -5.62 4.95 -4.63
N GLU A 39 -5.56 4.37 -3.44
CA GLU A 39 -5.20 2.97 -3.14
C GLU A 39 -5.68 2.71 -1.69
N LEU A 40 -5.63 1.46 -1.23
CA LEU A 40 -5.92 1.11 0.16
C LEU A 40 -4.96 1.85 1.12
N LYS A 41 -5.49 2.59 2.10
CA LYS A 41 -4.69 3.38 3.03
C LYS A 41 -3.72 2.50 3.82
N LEU A 42 -4.17 1.31 4.24
CA LEU A 42 -3.35 0.28 4.89
C LEU A 42 -2.04 0.01 4.13
N ILE A 43 -2.11 -0.22 2.81
CA ILE A 43 -0.93 -0.55 2.01
C ILE A 43 0.04 0.63 1.95
N LYS A 44 -0.47 1.86 1.87
CA LYS A 44 0.39 3.04 1.86
C LYS A 44 1.15 3.19 3.16
N ILE A 45 0.47 3.02 4.31
CA ILE A 45 1.10 3.13 5.62
C ILE A 45 2.10 2.00 5.82
N PHE A 46 1.72 0.76 5.49
CA PHE A 46 2.60 -0.40 5.52
C PHE A 46 3.89 -0.14 4.74
N GLN A 47 3.78 0.31 3.49
CA GLN A 47 4.95 0.58 2.65
C GLN A 47 5.85 1.66 3.26
N SER A 48 5.28 2.74 3.81
CA SER A 48 6.09 3.77 4.48
C SER A 48 6.86 3.18 5.66
N SER A 49 6.17 2.44 6.55
CA SER A 49 6.81 1.82 7.73
C SER A 49 7.87 0.79 7.36
N VAL A 50 7.65 0.00 6.31
CA VAL A 50 8.62 -1.01 5.85
C VAL A 50 9.85 -0.37 5.23
N PHE A 51 9.70 0.72 4.48
CA PHE A 51 10.85 1.40 3.90
C PHE A 51 11.76 2.00 4.96
N GLU A 52 11.21 2.56 6.03
CA GLU A 52 11.98 3.02 7.18
C GLU A 52 12.70 1.87 7.89
N ALA A 53 12.05 0.70 8.03
CA ALA A 53 12.66 -0.48 8.65
C ALA A 53 13.87 -1.03 7.88
N PHE A 54 13.97 -0.80 6.56
CA PHE A 54 15.15 -1.18 5.78
C PHE A 54 16.42 -0.43 6.16
N LEU A 55 16.33 0.64 6.97
CA LEU A 55 17.46 1.40 7.49
C LEU A 55 17.93 0.94 8.88
N GLN A 56 17.27 -0.06 9.46
CA GLN A 56 17.59 -0.60 10.78
C GLN A 56 18.47 -1.85 10.63
N GLY A 57 19.47 -2.03 11.49
CA GLY A 57 20.35 -3.20 11.51
C GLY A 57 21.73 -2.97 10.87
N ASP A 58 22.75 -3.69 11.35
CA ASP A 58 24.14 -3.54 10.93
C ASP A 58 24.55 -4.53 9.82
N ASN A 59 23.71 -5.53 9.57
CA ASN A 59 23.90 -6.53 8.52
C ASN A 59 22.58 -6.92 7.86
N LEU A 60 22.68 -7.70 6.77
CA LEU A 60 21.51 -8.04 5.95
C LEU A 60 20.45 -8.84 6.73
N GLU A 61 20.87 -9.70 7.66
CA GLU A 61 19.96 -10.52 8.47
C GLU A 61 19.14 -9.62 9.41
N GLU A 62 19.82 -8.78 10.19
CA GLU A 62 19.17 -7.83 11.11
C GLU A 62 18.24 -6.85 10.37
N VAL A 63 18.62 -6.38 9.18
CA VAL A 63 17.76 -5.55 8.34
C VAL A 63 16.47 -6.28 7.98
N TYR A 64 16.55 -7.54 7.57
CA TYR A 64 15.35 -8.32 7.25
C TYR A 64 14.54 -8.71 8.48
N GLU A 65 15.16 -8.90 9.65
CA GLU A 65 14.45 -9.09 10.92
C GLU A 65 13.64 -7.86 11.32
N ALA A 66 14.23 -6.66 11.20
CA ALA A 66 13.53 -5.40 11.45
C ALA A 66 12.34 -5.22 10.50
N VAL A 67 12.53 -5.49 9.21
CA VAL A 67 11.45 -5.47 8.20
C VAL A 67 10.37 -6.52 8.50
N ALA A 68 10.76 -7.73 8.91
CA ALA A 68 9.83 -8.81 9.26
C ALA A 68 8.95 -8.42 10.45
N THR A 69 9.53 -7.81 11.49
CA THR A 69 8.80 -7.31 12.67
C THR A 69 7.68 -6.34 12.27
N VAL A 70 7.97 -5.40 11.36
CA VAL A 70 6.94 -4.49 10.83
C VAL A 70 5.87 -5.25 10.05
N ALA A 71 6.27 -6.20 9.21
CA ALA A 71 5.32 -7.00 8.43
C ALA A 71 4.38 -7.82 9.32
N ASP A 72 4.90 -8.45 10.36
CA ASP A 72 4.12 -9.26 11.30
C ASP A 72 3.10 -8.42 12.06
N HIS A 73 3.48 -7.22 12.53
CA HIS A 73 2.54 -6.29 13.16
C HIS A 73 1.32 -5.97 12.27
N TRP A 74 1.55 -5.73 10.96
CA TRP A 74 0.44 -5.47 10.03
C TRP A 74 -0.37 -6.73 9.72
N LEU A 75 0.25 -7.91 9.71
CA LEU A 75 -0.46 -9.19 9.60
C LEU A 75 -1.34 -9.43 10.83
N ASP A 76 -0.85 -9.13 12.03
CA ASP A 76 -1.61 -9.29 13.28
C ASP A 76 -2.87 -8.44 13.30
N ILE A 77 -2.81 -7.20 12.81
CA ILE A 77 -4.00 -6.34 12.64
C ILE A 77 -5.03 -7.01 11.72
N LEU A 78 -4.59 -7.64 10.63
CA LEU A 78 -5.49 -8.32 9.69
C LEU A 78 -6.06 -9.62 10.27
N TYR A 79 -5.25 -10.45 10.93
CA TYR A 79 -5.65 -11.73 11.49
C TYR A 79 -6.55 -11.58 12.73
N SER A 80 -6.31 -10.56 13.54
CA SER A 80 -7.19 -10.16 14.65
C SER A 80 -8.48 -9.50 14.17
N LYS A 81 -8.64 -9.26 12.85
CA LYS A 81 -9.78 -8.56 12.25
C LYS A 81 -9.95 -7.14 12.81
N GLY A 82 -8.84 -6.47 13.10
CA GLY A 82 -8.82 -5.12 13.64
C GLY A 82 -9.21 -5.05 15.12
N GLU A 83 -8.98 -6.12 15.88
CA GLU A 83 -9.18 -6.10 17.33
C GLU A 83 -8.35 -4.97 17.97
N GLY A 84 -8.96 -4.20 18.86
CA GLY A 84 -8.33 -3.04 19.50
C GLY A 84 -8.31 -1.76 18.66
N LEU A 85 -8.71 -1.78 17.38
CA LEU A 85 -8.89 -0.57 16.58
C LEU A 85 -10.30 0.00 16.76
N SER A 86 -10.40 1.34 16.78
CA SER A 86 -11.70 1.99 16.70
C SER A 86 -12.32 1.78 15.31
N SER A 87 -13.66 1.86 15.22
CA SER A 87 -14.35 1.73 13.93
C SER A 87 -13.90 2.78 12.90
N GLN A 88 -13.54 3.98 13.35
CA GLN A 88 -13.03 5.03 12.46
C GLN A 88 -11.65 4.68 11.92
N GLU A 89 -10.73 4.23 12.76
CA GLU A 89 -9.39 3.82 12.34
C GLU A 89 -9.46 2.63 11.39
N LEU A 90 -10.28 1.63 11.73
CA LEU A 90 -10.50 0.48 10.87
C LEU A 90 -11.02 0.93 9.51
N PHE A 91 -12.08 1.75 9.46
CA PHE A 91 -12.65 2.27 8.21
C PHE A 91 -11.63 3.03 7.39
N ASP A 92 -10.83 3.89 8.02
CA ASP A 92 -9.76 4.64 7.39
C ASP A 92 -8.72 3.70 6.75
N LEU A 93 -8.32 2.63 7.45
CA LEU A 93 -7.32 1.68 6.97
C LEU A 93 -7.83 0.82 5.81
N ILE A 94 -9.05 0.29 5.93
CA ILE A 94 -9.61 -0.67 4.97
C ILE A 94 -10.37 -0.02 3.81
N SER A 95 -10.62 1.29 3.85
CA SER A 95 -11.25 2.00 2.75
C SER A 95 -10.27 2.27 1.62
N GLU A 96 -10.76 2.09 0.39
CA GLU A 96 -10.05 2.47 -0.82
C GLU A 96 -10.81 3.63 -1.48
N ASN A 97 -10.11 4.73 -1.69
CA ASN A 97 -10.64 5.85 -2.46
C ASN A 97 -10.22 5.71 -3.93
N ARG A 98 -11.16 5.79 -4.86
CA ARG A 98 -10.87 5.85 -6.30
C ARG A 98 -11.70 6.95 -6.96
N SER A 99 -11.02 7.82 -7.70
CA SER A 99 -11.67 8.84 -8.52
C SER A 99 -12.06 8.27 -9.89
N MET A 100 -13.25 8.61 -10.36
CA MET A 100 -13.66 8.35 -11.75
C MET A 100 -13.36 9.58 -12.61
N SER A 101 -12.85 9.37 -13.83
CA SER A 101 -12.50 10.47 -14.74
C SER A 101 -13.67 10.95 -15.61
N ARG A 102 -14.75 10.17 -15.67
CA ARG A 102 -15.95 10.44 -16.48
C ARG A 102 -17.21 10.18 -15.66
N THR A 103 -18.37 10.55 -16.21
CA THR A 103 -19.66 10.30 -15.55
C THR A 103 -20.05 8.83 -15.64
N LEU A 104 -20.92 8.38 -14.73
CA LEU A 104 -21.35 6.97 -14.67
C LEU A 104 -22.02 6.49 -15.97
N LYS A 105 -22.74 7.37 -16.68
CA LYS A 105 -23.40 7.06 -17.96
C LYS A 105 -22.40 6.63 -19.03
N GLU A 106 -21.22 7.24 -19.03
CA GLU A 106 -20.16 6.96 -20.02
C GLU A 106 -19.44 5.61 -19.77
N TYR A 107 -19.71 4.96 -18.63
CA TYR A 107 -19.17 3.65 -18.27
C TYR A 107 -20.17 2.50 -18.48
N GLU A 108 -21.24 2.71 -19.24
CA GLU A 108 -22.22 1.67 -19.55
C GLU A 108 -21.57 0.41 -20.15
N GLY A 109 -22.01 -0.77 -19.72
CA GLY A 109 -21.44 -2.06 -20.11
C GLY A 109 -20.11 -2.43 -19.45
N GLN A 110 -19.47 -1.52 -18.70
CA GLN A 110 -18.20 -1.79 -18.01
C GLN A 110 -18.41 -2.22 -16.56
N LYS A 111 -17.45 -2.99 -16.03
CA LYS A 111 -17.42 -3.46 -14.64
C LYS A 111 -16.14 -3.01 -13.94
N SER A 112 -16.28 -2.34 -12.81
CA SER A 112 -15.19 -2.04 -11.87
C SER A 112 -15.77 -1.80 -10.48
N THR A 113 -14.93 -1.85 -9.45
CA THR A 113 -15.34 -1.53 -8.07
C THR A 113 -15.92 -0.12 -7.99
N SER A 114 -15.27 0.87 -8.61
CA SER A 114 -15.73 2.26 -8.65
C SER A 114 -17.10 2.43 -9.31
N ILE A 115 -17.37 1.72 -10.41
CA ILE A 115 -18.68 1.78 -11.10
C ILE A 115 -19.78 1.20 -10.20
N SER A 116 -19.51 0.05 -9.56
CA SER A 116 -20.47 -0.58 -8.65
C SER A 116 -20.77 0.32 -7.45
N THR A 117 -19.75 0.89 -6.81
CA THR A 117 -19.91 1.83 -5.69
C THR A 117 -20.70 3.07 -6.10
N ALA A 118 -20.41 3.66 -7.27
CA ALA A 118 -21.14 4.82 -7.76
C ALA A 118 -22.63 4.54 -8.01
N LYS A 119 -22.96 3.34 -8.54
CA LYS A 119 -24.36 2.89 -8.69
C LYS A 119 -25.07 2.76 -7.34
N SER A 120 -24.40 2.18 -6.34
CA SER A 120 -24.98 2.02 -5.00
C SER A 120 -25.22 3.36 -4.31
N VAL A 121 -24.27 4.30 -4.43
CA VAL A 121 -24.41 5.66 -3.86
C VAL A 121 -25.52 6.45 -4.53
N GLN A 122 -25.76 6.27 -5.84
CA GLN A 122 -26.89 6.89 -6.54
C GLN A 122 -28.26 6.29 -6.19
N ALA A 123 -28.30 5.07 -5.64
CA ALA A 123 -29.52 4.37 -5.28
C ALA A 123 -29.96 4.61 -3.83
N CYS A 124 -29.10 5.20 -3.00
CA CYS A 124 -29.41 5.73 -1.67
C CYS A 124 -29.92 7.17 -1.76
#